data_AF-A0A174DT23-F1
#
_entry.id   AF-A0A174DT23-F1
#
_cell.length_a   1.000
_cell.length_b   1.000
_cell.length_c   1.000
_cell.angle_alpha   90.00
_cell.angle_beta   90.00
_cell.angle_gamma   90.00
#
_symmetry.space_group_name_H-M   'P 1'
#
loop_
_entity.id
_entity.type
_entity.pdbx_description
1 polymer ?
#
loop_
_entity_poly.entity_id
_entity_poly.type
_entity_poly.pdbx_seq_one_letter_code
_entity_poly.pdbx_strand_id
1 'polypeptide(L)'
;MFLNEYEDIRVNLEKELTETGKSELYTDLTKLIVKIADYIFRKEEDVRKGIGDIMGGKVLELESERLKAEGRTEGEAIGQARGETRLGSLITRLLQDQRTEEIPIVSTDAKRREQLYKEYNL
;
A
#
# COMPACT_ATOMS: atom_id res chain seq x y z
N MET A 1 -22.39 13.85 -29.91
CA MET A 1 -22.74 13.41 -28.54
C MET A 1 -21.78 12.32 -28.05
N PHE A 2 -21.64 11.18 -28.73
CA PHE A 2 -20.71 10.09 -28.34
C PHE A 2 -19.20 10.40 -28.38
N LEU A 3 -18.75 11.30 -29.27
CA LEU A 3 -17.33 11.65 -29.39
C LEU A 3 -16.83 12.48 -28.20
N ASN A 4 -17.71 13.31 -27.61
CA ASN A 4 -17.36 14.13 -26.46
C ASN A 4 -17.19 13.26 -25.21
N GLU A 5 -18.06 12.26 -25.01
CA GLU A 5 -17.93 11.35 -23.87
C GLU A 5 -16.62 10.54 -23.96
N TYR A 6 -16.21 10.11 -25.15
CA TYR A 6 -14.93 9.45 -25.36
C TYR A 6 -13.73 10.36 -25.06
N GLU A 7 -13.76 11.61 -25.54
CA GLU A 7 -12.68 12.57 -25.29
C GLU A 7 -12.60 12.98 -23.81
N ASP A 8 -13.74 13.19 -23.14
CA ASP A 8 -13.78 13.50 -21.70
C ASP A 8 -13.18 12.35 -20.88
N ILE A 9 -13.50 11.11 -21.26
CA ILE A 9 -12.94 9.90 -20.64
C ILE A 9 -11.44 9.80 -20.89
N ARG A 10 -10.98 10.05 -22.12
CA ARG A 10 -9.56 10.00 -22.48
C ARG A 10 -8.75 11.06 -21.72
N VAL A 11 -9.26 12.29 -21.65
CA VAL A 11 -8.63 13.41 -20.94
C VAL A 11 -8.54 13.13 -19.43
N ASN A 12 -9.59 12.55 -18.84
CA ASN A 12 -9.55 12.14 -17.43
C ASN A 12 -8.53 11.01 -17.18
N LEU A 13 -8.45 10.02 -18.07
CA LEU A 13 -7.43 8.97 -18.01
C LEU A 13 -6.00 9.50 -18.11
N GLU A 14 -5.74 10.43 -19.04
CA GLU A 14 -4.43 11.07 -19.20
C GLU A 14 -4.04 11.88 -17.94
N LYS A 15 -5.00 12.56 -17.31
CA LYS A 15 -4.78 13.33 -16.09
C LYS A 15 -4.51 12.44 -14.86
N GLU A 16 -5.29 11.38 -14.69
CA GLU A 16 -5.16 10.42 -13.58
C GLU A 16 -3.88 9.56 -13.70
N LEU A 17 -3.37 9.33 -14.92
CA LEU A 17 -2.06 8.68 -15.12
C LEU A 17 -0.89 9.55 -14.63
N THR A 18 -1.08 10.86 -14.57
CA THR A 18 -0.07 11.84 -14.14
C THR A 18 -0.18 12.24 -12.67
N GLU A 19 -1.35 12.09 -12.04
CA GLU A 19 -1.57 12.39 -10.61
C GLU A 19 -1.51 11.11 -9.77
N THR A 20 -0.90 11.19 -8.59
CA THR A 20 -0.48 10.03 -7.80
C THR A 20 -1.70 9.38 -7.11
N GLY A 21 -2.45 8.56 -7.86
CA GLY A 21 -3.73 8.00 -7.42
C GLY A 21 -4.08 6.66 -8.08
N LYS A 22 -3.16 5.68 -8.05
CA LYS A 22 -3.32 4.37 -8.73
C LYS A 22 -4.67 3.67 -8.42
N SER A 23 -5.22 3.82 -7.22
CA SER A 23 -6.49 3.19 -6.81
C SER A 23 -7.73 3.79 -7.48
N GLU A 24 -7.78 5.12 -7.64
CA GLU A 24 -8.90 5.80 -8.32
C GLU A 24 -8.87 5.52 -9.82
N LEU A 25 -7.66 5.50 -10.41
CA LEU A 25 -7.41 5.11 -11.79
C LEU A 25 -7.99 3.72 -12.13
N TYR A 26 -7.78 2.70 -11.29
CA TYR A 26 -8.31 1.35 -11.54
C TYR A 26 -9.83 1.29 -11.46
N THR A 27 -10.42 2.04 -10.53
CA THR A 27 -11.88 2.11 -10.37
C THR A 27 -12.51 2.78 -11.60
N ASP A 28 -11.89 3.84 -12.11
CA ASP A 28 -12.42 4.57 -13.26
C ASP A 28 -12.17 3.83 -14.58
N LEU A 29 -11.03 3.15 -14.72
CA LEU A 29 -10.79 2.23 -15.84
C LEU A 29 -11.78 1.07 -15.85
N THR A 30 -12.12 0.51 -14.67
CA THR A 30 -13.13 -0.54 -14.51
C THR A 30 -14.49 -0.06 -14.97
N LYS A 31 -14.94 1.12 -14.51
CA LYS A 31 -16.22 1.72 -14.95
C LYS A 31 -16.24 1.95 -16.46
N LEU A 32 -15.11 2.37 -17.03
CA LEU A 32 -15.02 2.60 -18.46
C LEU A 32 -15.17 1.31 -19.27
N ILE A 33 -14.42 0.27 -18.90
CA ILE A 33 -14.47 -1.03 -19.58
C ILE A 33 -15.88 -1.60 -19.52
N VAL A 34 -16.57 -1.46 -18.38
CA VAL A 34 -17.98 -1.85 -18.24
C VAL A 34 -18.88 -1.06 -19.19
N LYS A 35 -18.74 0.28 -19.26
CA LYS A 35 -19.54 1.12 -20.18
C LYS A 35 -19.30 0.78 -21.65
N ILE A 36 -18.06 0.52 -22.05
CA ILE A 36 -17.71 0.11 -23.42
C ILE A 36 -18.31 -1.26 -23.72
N ALA A 37 -18.20 -2.20 -22.78
CA ALA A 37 -18.78 -3.53 -22.90
C ALA A 37 -20.32 -3.48 -23.02
N ASP A 38 -20.97 -2.65 -22.21
CA ASP A 38 -22.42 -2.42 -22.28
C ASP A 38 -22.84 -1.83 -23.63
N TYR A 39 -21.99 -1.01 -24.24
CA TYR A 39 -22.23 -0.41 -25.55
C TYR A 39 -22.00 -1.38 -26.72
N ILE A 40 -20.94 -2.18 -26.69
CA ILE A 40 -20.55 -3.10 -27.77
C ILE A 40 -21.38 -4.39 -27.71
N PHE A 41 -21.52 -4.97 -26.52
CA PHE A 41 -22.16 -6.27 -26.28
C PHE A 41 -23.62 -6.14 -25.81
N ARG A 42 -24.35 -5.15 -26.32
CA ARG A 42 -25.72 -4.82 -25.88
C ARG A 42 -26.70 -6.00 -25.87
N LYS A 43 -26.53 -6.95 -26.79
CA LYS A 43 -27.41 -8.12 -26.97
C LYS A 43 -26.84 -9.39 -26.33
N GLU A 44 -25.61 -9.36 -25.85
CA GLU A 44 -24.86 -10.51 -25.35
C GLU A 44 -24.73 -10.37 -23.83
N GLU A 45 -25.82 -10.69 -23.13
CA GLU A 45 -25.92 -10.54 -21.68
C GLU A 45 -24.85 -11.35 -20.92
N ASP A 46 -24.55 -12.56 -21.38
CA ASP A 46 -23.54 -13.43 -20.76
C ASP A 46 -22.13 -12.82 -20.83
N VAL A 47 -21.81 -12.13 -21.92
CA VAL A 47 -20.51 -11.44 -22.10
C VAL A 47 -20.41 -10.25 -21.14
N ARG A 48 -21.50 -9.47 -21.00
CA ARG A 48 -21.52 -8.32 -20.07
C ARG A 48 -21.42 -8.76 -18.61
N LYS A 49 -22.11 -9.84 -18.22
CA LYS A 49 -21.98 -10.43 -16.88
C LYS A 49 -20.55 -10.90 -16.61
N GLY A 50 -19.94 -11.62 -17.56
CA GLY A 50 -18.56 -12.07 -17.42
C GLY A 50 -17.55 -10.92 -17.27
N ILE A 51 -17.74 -9.83 -18.02
CA ILE A 51 -16.90 -8.63 -17.88
C ILE A 51 -17.15 -7.95 -16.53
N GLY A 52 -18.41 -7.83 -16.10
CA GLY A 52 -18.75 -7.29 -14.77
C GLY A 52 -18.11 -8.07 -13.63
N ASP A 53 -18.14 -9.40 -13.68
CA ASP A 53 -17.58 -10.28 -12.65
C ASP A 53 -16.04 -10.19 -12.59
N ILE A 54 -15.39 -10.12 -13.75
CA ILE A 54 -13.92 -9.98 -13.83
C ILE A 54 -13.50 -8.59 -13.33
N MET A 55 -14.15 -7.55 -13.82
CA MET A 55 -13.77 -6.16 -13.55
C MET A 55 -14.17 -5.72 -12.12
N GLY A 56 -15.32 -6.17 -11.61
CA GLY A 56 -15.79 -5.83 -10.27
C GLY A 56 -15.29 -6.75 -9.15
N GLY A 57 -15.02 -8.02 -9.44
CA GLY A 57 -14.53 -8.98 -8.44
C GLY A 57 -13.02 -9.17 -8.53
N LYS A 58 -12.58 -9.86 -9.57
CA LYS A 58 -11.19 -10.37 -9.66
C LYS A 58 -10.14 -9.28 -9.77
N VAL A 59 -10.39 -8.23 -10.56
CA VAL A 59 -9.42 -7.12 -10.74
C VAL A 59 -9.27 -6.31 -9.45
N LEU A 60 -10.37 -6.04 -8.74
CA LEU A 60 -10.32 -5.32 -7.46
C LEU A 60 -9.66 -6.15 -6.34
N GLU A 61 -9.92 -7.45 -6.30
CA GLU A 61 -9.25 -8.37 -5.36
C GLU A 61 -7.73 -8.37 -5.57
N LEU A 62 -7.27 -8.49 -6.82
CA LEU A 62 -5.84 -8.49 -7.14
C LEU A 62 -5.15 -7.18 -6.74
N GLU A 63 -5.78 -6.03 -6.97
CA GLU A 63 -5.22 -4.74 -6.59
C GLU A 63 -5.22 -4.54 -5.06
N SER A 64 -6.27 -5.00 -4.37
CA SER A 64 -6.32 -4.97 -2.90
C SER A 64 -5.20 -5.80 -2.27
N GLU A 65 -4.95 -7.00 -2.80
CA GLU A 65 -3.83 -7.83 -2.35
C GLU A 65 -2.47 -7.18 -2.65
N ARG A 66 -2.34 -6.51 -3.80
CA ARG A 66 -1.14 -5.73 -4.15
C ARG A 66 -0.91 -4.59 -3.15
N LEU A 67 -1.95 -3.81 -2.83
CA LEU A 67 -1.88 -2.72 -1.87
C LEU A 67 -1.56 -3.21 -0.45
N LYS A 68 -2.13 -4.35 -0.03
CA LYS A 68 -1.76 -4.97 1.26
C LYS A 68 -0.30 -5.39 1.29
N ALA A 69 0.21 -5.96 0.20
CA ALA A 69 1.61 -6.35 0.10
C ALA A 69 2.54 -5.12 0.14
N GLU A 70 2.22 -4.07 -0.63
CA GLU A 70 2.96 -2.80 -0.61
C GLU A 70 2.96 -2.18 0.79
N GLY A 71 1.79 -2.03 1.41
CA GLY A 71 1.67 -1.48 2.77
C GLY A 71 2.40 -2.31 3.82
N ARG A 72 2.45 -3.64 3.67
CA ARG A 72 3.25 -4.50 4.54
C ARG A 72 4.74 -4.24 4.35
N THR A 73 5.23 -4.16 3.12
CA THR A 73 6.65 -3.89 2.85
C THR A 73 7.08 -2.52 3.33
N GLU A 74 6.26 -1.48 3.12
CA GLU A 74 6.51 -0.13 3.64
C GLU A 74 6.47 -0.12 5.17
N GLY A 75 5.49 -0.79 5.77
CA GLY A 75 5.37 -0.92 7.23
C GLY A 75 6.56 -1.63 7.86
N GLU A 76 7.06 -2.71 7.23
CA GLU A 76 8.26 -3.43 7.67
C GLU A 76 9.51 -2.55 7.54
N ALA A 77 9.69 -1.82 6.43
CA ALA A 77 10.80 -0.91 6.23
C ALA A 77 10.80 0.25 7.24
N ILE A 78 9.65 0.87 7.49
CA ILE A 78 9.49 1.94 8.49
C ILE A 78 9.72 1.38 9.89
N GLY A 79 9.17 0.20 10.19
CA GLY A 79 9.34 -0.49 11.46
C GLY A 79 10.80 -0.81 11.77
N GLN A 80 11.53 -1.31 10.77
CA GLN A 80 12.95 -1.58 10.87
C GLN A 80 13.75 -0.30 11.09
N ALA A 81 13.55 0.74 10.27
CA ALA A 81 14.27 2.01 10.42
C ALA A 81 14.03 2.68 11.78
N ARG A 82 12.77 2.66 12.27
CA ARG A 82 12.44 3.14 13.62
C ARG A 82 13.07 2.27 14.71
N GLY A 83 13.05 0.95 14.54
CA GLY A 83 13.65 0.00 15.47
C GLY A 83 15.16 0.18 15.61
N GLU A 84 15.86 0.33 14.48
CA GLU A 84 17.31 0.59 14.42
C GLU A 84 17.66 1.94 15.07
N THR A 85 16.90 3.00 14.77
CA THR A 85 17.10 4.34 15.36
C THR A 85 16.90 4.30 16.89
N ARG A 86 15.86 3.60 17.36
CA ARG A 86 15.56 3.48 18.79
C ARG A 86 16.63 2.65 19.51
N LEU A 87 17.11 1.57 18.90
CA LEU A 87 18.20 0.76 19.44
C LEU A 87 19.51 1.54 19.48
N GLY A 88 19.83 2.32 18.44
CA GLY A 88 21.02 3.19 18.40
C GLY A 88 21.00 4.25 19.51
N SER A 89 19.82 4.84 19.77
CA SER A 89 19.62 5.78 20.89
C SER A 89 19.88 5.10 22.24
N LEU A 90 19.37 3.88 22.42
CA LEU A 90 19.59 3.09 23.63
C LEU A 90 21.07 2.75 23.83
N ILE A 91 21.77 2.29 22.78
CA ILE A 91 23.20 1.98 22.84
C ILE A 91 24.00 3.22 23.23
N THR A 92 23.69 4.37 22.64
CA THR A 92 24.34 5.65 22.98
C THR A 92 24.18 5.99 24.46
N ARG A 93 22.99 5.74 25.03
CA ARG A 93 22.72 5.97 26.46
C ARG A 93 23.47 4.99 27.36
N LEU A 94 23.48 3.71 27.01
CA LEU A 94 24.24 2.69 27.74
C LEU A 94 25.75 2.98 27.75
N LEU A 95 26.30 3.52 26.65
CA LEU A 95 27.70 3.95 26.58
C LEU A 95 27.98 5.15 27.48
N GLN A 96 27.06 6.13 27.53
CA GLN A 96 27.18 7.29 28.44
C GLN A 96 27.19 6.86 29.91
N ASP A 97 26.38 5.86 30.24
CA ASP A 97 26.24 5.36 31.61
C ASP A 97 27.26 4.25 31.96
N GLN A 98 28.23 3.98 31.07
CA GLN A 98 29.26 2.94 31.21
C GLN A 98 28.70 1.50 31.37
N ARG A 99 27.44 1.26 31.02
CA ARG A 99 26.75 -0.05 31.10
C ARG A 99 27.00 -0.90 29.86
N THR A 100 28.28 -1.08 29.52
CA THR A 100 28.69 -1.76 28.27
C THR A 100 28.29 -3.23 28.23
N GLU A 101 28.13 -3.88 29.37
CA GLU A 101 27.65 -5.27 29.48
C GLU A 101 26.22 -5.47 28.99
N GLU A 102 25.39 -4.42 28.97
CA GLU A 102 23.99 -4.49 28.53
C GLU A 102 23.87 -4.44 26.99
N ILE A 103 24.87 -3.91 26.27
CA ILE A 103 24.87 -3.75 24.80
C ILE A 103 24.63 -5.07 24.04
N PRO A 104 25.36 -6.17 24.32
CA PRO A 104 25.07 -7.46 23.68
C PRO A 104 23.72 -8.06 24.12
N ILE A 105 23.27 -7.75 25.34
CA ILE A 105 22.01 -8.27 25.90
C ILE A 105 20.81 -7.63 25.21
N VAL A 106 20.80 -6.31 25.01
CA VAL A 106 19.67 -5.62 24.34
C VAL A 106 19.54 -5.96 22.85
N SER A 107 20.61 -6.47 22.24
CA SER A 107 20.59 -6.94 20.86
C SER A 107 19.88 -8.29 20.71
N THR A 108 19.93 -9.13 21.75
CA THR A 108 19.43 -10.52 21.71
C THR A 108 18.17 -10.75 22.56
N ASP A 109 18.04 -10.06 23.70
CA ASP A 109 16.89 -10.14 24.60
C ASP A 109 15.94 -8.95 24.40
N ALA A 110 14.80 -9.24 23.77
CA ALA A 110 13.74 -8.26 23.56
C ALA A 110 13.09 -7.76 24.85
N LYS A 111 12.95 -8.59 25.89
CA LYS A 111 12.34 -8.19 27.17
C LYS A 111 13.25 -7.24 27.92
N ARG A 112 14.55 -7.53 27.94
CA ARG A 112 15.55 -6.65 28.57
C ARG A 112 15.65 -5.32 27.82
N ARG A 113 15.65 -5.35 26.49
CA ARG A 113 15.60 -4.15 25.65
C ARG A 113 14.38 -3.27 25.96
N GLU A 114 13.21 -3.86 26.14
CA GLU A 114 11.98 -3.10 26.43
C GLU A 114 11.95 -2.51 27.85
N GLN A 115 12.55 -3.20 28.84
CA GLN A 115 12.77 -2.62 30.17
C GLN A 115 13.65 -1.37 30.09
N LEU A 116 14.74 -1.43 29.33
CA LEU A 116 15.68 -0.31 29.20
C LEU A 116 15.08 0.85 28.39
N TYR A 117 14.25 0.57 27.39
CA TYR A 117 13.48 1.64 26.74
C TYR A 117 12.60 2.41 27.74
N LYS A 118 11.95 1.72 28.67
CA LYS A 118 11.17 2.39 29.73
C LYS A 118 12.07 3.15 30.71
N GLU A 119 13.22 2.59 31.08
CA GLU A 119 14.18 3.21 32.00
C GLU A 119 14.73 4.53 31.46
N TYR A 120 15.05 4.57 30.15
CA TYR A 120 15.56 5.77 29.48
C TYR A 120 14.48 6.63 28.82
N ASN A 121 13.20 6.27 28.98
CA ASN A 121 12.06 6.99 28.41
C ASN A 121 12.12 7.12 26.87
N LEU A 122 12.60 6.07 26.20
CA LEU A 122 12.75 5.91 24.74
C LEU A 122 11.60 5.13 24.11
#